data_AF-A0A5R9J206-F1
#
_entry.id   AF-A0A5R9J206-F1
#
_cell.length_a   1.000
_cell.length_b   1.000
_cell.length_c   1.000
_cell.angle_alpha   90.00
_cell.angle_beta   90.00
_cell.angle_gamma   90.00
#
_symmetry.space_group_name_H-M   'P 1'
#
loop_
_entity.id
_entity.type
_entity.pdbx_description
1 polymer ?
#
loop_
_entity_poly.entity_id
_entity_poly.type
_entity_poly.pdbx_seq_one_letter_code
_entity_poly.pdbx_strand_id
1 'polypeptide(L)'
;MLVEAPKPEIAAAIGVPLARLNDERVGHADRRTPLAVTLTAPGATEIVGGLWGWTIRGYLYVDLLFVPETLRGSGGGRSLMH
;
A
#
# COMPACT_ATOMS: atom_id res chain seq x y z
N MET A 1 -17.61 -3.69 21.99
CA MET A 1 -18.62 -3.75 20.91
C MET A 1 -17.88 -4.03 19.61
N LEU A 2 -18.27 -5.08 18.89
CA LEU A 2 -17.69 -5.45 17.60
C LEU A 2 -18.52 -4.82 16.47
N VAL A 3 -17.87 -4.30 15.43
CA VAL A 3 -18.53 -3.77 14.23
C VAL A 3 -18.08 -4.60 13.04
N GLU A 4 -19.01 -5.37 12.47
CA GLU A 4 -18.81 -6.08 11.21
C GLU A 4 -18.95 -5.12 10.03
N ALA A 5 -18.12 -5.30 8.99
CA ALA A 5 -18.05 -4.41 7.82
C ALA A 5 -17.97 -2.90 8.19
N PRO A 6 -16.94 -2.47 8.93
CA PRO A 6 -16.83 -1.09 9.38
C PRO A 6 -16.77 -0.14 8.20
N LYS A 7 -17.56 0.94 8.26
CA LYS A 7 -17.53 1.98 7.25
C LYS A 7 -16.26 2.84 7.40
N PRO A 8 -15.80 3.48 6.31
CA PRO A 8 -14.59 4.33 6.35
C PRO A 8 -14.60 5.41 7.44
N GLU A 9 -15.77 5.92 7.84
CA GLU A 9 -15.90 6.96 8.86
C GLU A 9 -15.49 6.47 10.25
N ILE A 10 -15.69 5.18 10.55
CA ILE A 10 -15.25 4.59 11.83
C ILE A 10 -13.73 4.57 11.88
N ALA A 11 -13.08 4.16 10.79
CA ALA A 11 -11.62 4.18 10.69
C ALA A 11 -11.08 5.62 10.82
N ALA A 12 -11.75 6.61 10.22
CA ALA A 12 -11.35 8.01 10.35
C ALA A 12 -11.51 8.54 11.79
N ALA A 13 -12.63 8.23 12.46
CA ALA A 13 -12.90 8.65 13.84
C ALA A 13 -11.85 8.13 14.84
N ILE A 14 -11.26 6.97 14.57
CA ILE A 14 -10.18 6.37 15.37
C ILE A 14 -8.80 6.86 14.91
N GLY A 15 -8.56 6.85 13.60
CA GLY A 15 -7.24 7.11 13.01
C GLY A 15 -6.79 8.55 13.10
N VAL A 16 -7.70 9.53 12.96
CA VAL A 16 -7.36 10.96 13.04
C VAL A 16 -6.81 11.36 14.41
N PRO A 17 -7.48 11.08 15.54
CA PRO A 17 -6.93 11.42 16.85
C PRO A 17 -5.65 10.64 17.17
N LEU A 18 -5.53 9.38 16.72
CA LEU A 18 -4.30 8.61 16.86
C LEU A 18 -3.13 9.23 16.09
N ALA A 19 -3.36 9.69 14.86
CA ALA A 19 -2.35 10.38 14.06
C ALA A 19 -1.86 11.66 14.77
N ARG A 20 -2.78 12.48 15.29
CA ARG A 20 -2.43 13.69 16.06
C ARG A 20 -1.58 13.36 17.30
N LEU A 21 -1.98 12.34 18.07
CA LEU A 21 -1.22 11.90 19.24
C LEU A 21 0.21 11.43 18.87
N ASN A 22 0.34 10.75 17.73
CA ASN A 22 1.65 10.31 17.24
C ASN A 22 2.51 11.51 16.80
N ASP A 23 1.92 12.47 16.09
CA ASP A 23 2.62 13.70 15.67
C ASP A 23 3.12 14.50 16.88
N GLU A 24 2.30 14.63 17.93
CA GLU A 24 2.67 15.31 19.18
C GLU A 24 3.83 14.63 19.92
N ARG A 25 3.90 13.30 19.89
CA ARG A 25 4.89 12.53 20.66
C ARG A 25 6.21 12.31 19.94
N VAL A 26 6.17 12.12 18.62
CA VAL A 26 7.32 11.65 17.85
C VAL A 26 7.75 12.65 16.77
N GLY A 27 7.07 13.79 16.69
CA GLY A 27 7.25 14.80 15.65
C GLY A 27 6.44 14.48 14.40
N HIS A 28 6.33 15.47 13.50
CA HIS A 28 5.54 15.34 12.28
C HIS A 28 6.12 14.24 11.39
N ALA A 29 5.34 13.18 11.17
CA ALA A 29 5.70 12.17 10.20
C ALA A 29 5.58 12.73 8.77
N ASP A 30 6.43 12.27 7.86
CA ASP A 30 6.16 12.46 6.43
C ASP A 30 4.76 11.92 6.10
N ARG A 31 4.03 12.65 5.25
CA ARG A 31 2.67 12.26 4.86
C ARG A 31 2.69 10.84 4.25
N ARG A 32 1.75 9.99 4.69
CA ARG A 32 1.48 8.69 4.05
C ARG A 32 1.27 8.92 2.55
N THR A 33 2.17 8.39 1.74
CA THR A 33 2.17 8.58 0.29
C THR A 33 1.88 7.26 -0.40
N PRO A 34 0.76 7.11 -1.13
CA PRO A 34 0.47 5.90 -1.89
C PRO A 34 1.53 5.63 -2.96
N LEU A 35 1.84 4.35 -3.18
CA LEU A 35 2.79 3.90 -4.19
C LEU A 35 2.21 2.69 -4.93
N ALA A 36 2.39 2.69 -6.25
CA ALA A 36 2.06 1.56 -7.10
C ALA A 36 3.16 1.30 -8.12
N VAL A 37 3.50 0.03 -8.34
CA VAL A 37 4.34 -0.43 -9.45
C VAL A 37 3.51 -1.45 -10.22
N THR A 38 3.18 -1.19 -11.48
CA THR A 38 2.26 -2.03 -12.25
C THR A 38 3.01 -2.96 -13.21
N LEU A 39 2.46 -4.16 -13.40
CA LEU A 39 2.82 -5.05 -14.50
C LEU A 39 1.76 -4.93 -15.59
N THR A 40 2.19 -4.59 -16.80
CA THR A 40 1.35 -4.59 -18.00
C THR A 40 1.84 -5.66 -18.97
N ALA A 41 0.92 -6.30 -19.68
CA ALA A 41 1.30 -7.20 -20.77
C ALA A 41 1.96 -6.40 -21.92
N PRO A 42 2.91 -6.99 -22.66
CA PRO A 42 3.55 -6.30 -23.78
C PRO A 42 2.52 -5.77 -24.79
N GLY A 43 2.55 -4.46 -25.05
CA GLY A 43 1.63 -3.80 -25.98
C GLY A 43 0.21 -3.58 -25.46
N ALA A 44 -0.08 -3.92 -24.20
CA ALA A 44 -1.38 -3.72 -23.58
C ALA A 44 -1.36 -2.58 -22.54
N THR A 45 -2.51 -1.96 -22.32
CA THR A 45 -2.75 -0.98 -21.24
C THR A 45 -3.32 -1.61 -19.98
N GLU A 46 -3.72 -2.88 -20.06
CA GLU A 46 -4.30 -3.63 -18.94
C GLU A 46 -3.24 -3.97 -17.89
N ILE A 47 -3.56 -3.68 -16.63
CA ILE A 47 -2.74 -4.03 -15.47
C ILE A 47 -3.04 -5.49 -15.12
N VAL A 48 -2.04 -6.36 -15.28
CA VAL A 48 -2.15 -7.80 -15.02
C VAL A 48 -1.52 -8.21 -13.68
N GLY A 49 -0.89 -7.27 -12.99
CA GLY A 49 -0.34 -7.44 -11.65
C GLY A 49 0.45 -6.23 -11.17
N GLY A 50 1.21 -6.38 -10.11
CA GLY A 50 1.99 -5.30 -9.54
C GLY A 50 2.12 -5.31 -8.03
N LEU A 51 2.60 -4.19 -7.51
CA LEU A 51 2.72 -3.86 -6.10
C LEU A 51 1.84 -2.64 -5.81
N TRP A 52 1.07 -2.71 -4.73
CA TRP A 52 0.39 -1.55 -4.15
C TRP A 52 0.77 -1.41 -2.68
N GLY A 53 1.03 -0.19 -2.27
CA GLY A 53 1.45 0.09 -0.92
C GLY A 53 1.54 1.59 -0.69
N TRP A 54 2.38 1.95 0.27
CA TRP A 54 2.55 3.34 0.67
C TRP A 54 3.84 3.53 1.44
N THR A 55 4.37 4.75 1.42
CA THR A 55 5.52 5.13 2.23
C THR A 55 5.10 6.04 3.37
N ILE A 56 5.72 5.86 4.53
CA ILE A 56 5.62 6.76 5.67
C ILE A 56 6.91 6.64 6.50
N ARG A 57 7.42 7.76 7.03
CA ARG A 57 8.56 7.77 7.96
C ARG A 57 9.79 6.99 7.46
N GLY A 58 10.08 7.08 6.17
CA GLY A 58 11.21 6.39 5.54
C GLY A 58 11.03 4.88 5.30
N TYR A 59 9.85 4.31 5.58
CA TYR A 59 9.55 2.90 5.34
C TYR A 59 8.55 2.73 4.19
N LEU A 60 8.72 1.64 3.44
CA LEU A 60 7.73 1.12 2.49
C LEU A 60 6.87 0.07 3.19
N TYR A 61 5.56 0.24 3.10
CA TYR A 61 4.55 -0.75 3.50
C TYR A 61 3.92 -1.31 2.23
N VAL A 62 4.01 -2.64 2.04
CA VAL A 62 3.43 -3.33 0.89
C VAL A 62 2.12 -3.97 1.33
N ASP A 63 1.00 -3.45 0.81
CA ASP A 63 -0.33 -3.97 1.10
C ASP A 63 -0.67 -5.13 0.16
N LEU A 64 -0.31 -5.01 -1.13
CA LEU A 64 -0.57 -6.02 -2.16
C LEU A 64 0.68 -6.25 -3.02
N LEU A 65 0.95 -7.51 -3.32
CA LEU A 65 1.91 -7.93 -4.33
C LEU A 65 1.32 -9.09 -5.13
N PHE A 66 1.25 -8.94 -6.44
CA PHE A 66 0.72 -9.96 -7.32
C PHE A 66 1.54 -10.08 -8.60
N VAL A 67 1.88 -11.32 -8.94
CA VAL A 67 2.47 -11.70 -10.23
C VAL A 67 1.58 -12.77 -10.84
N PRO A 68 1.08 -12.59 -12.07
CA PRO A 68 0.25 -13.60 -12.73
C PRO A 68 1.05 -14.88 -12.93
N GLU A 69 0.38 -16.04 -12.89
CA GLU A 69 1.00 -17.35 -12.93
C GLU A 69 1.95 -17.53 -14.13
N THR A 70 1.54 -17.03 -15.30
CA THR A 70 2.31 -17.05 -16.55
C THR A 70 3.64 -16.30 -16.47
N LEU A 71 3.82 -15.41 -15.49
CA LEU A 71 5.05 -14.63 -15.26
C LEU A 71 5.80 -15.08 -13.98
N ARG A 72 5.41 -16.20 -13.35
CA ARG A 72 6.14 -16.72 -12.18
C ARG A 72 7.40 -17.45 -12.62
N GLY A 73 8.40 -17.48 -11.73
CA GLY A 73 9.70 -18.09 -12.01
C GLY A 73 10.63 -17.26 -12.91
N SER A 74 10.15 -16.17 -13.51
CA SER A 74 10.94 -15.28 -14.38
C SER A 74 11.57 -14.08 -13.66
N GLY A 75 11.38 -13.97 -12.34
CA GLY A 75 11.90 -12.86 -11.55
C GLY A 75 10.99 -11.63 -11.47
N GLY A 76 9.77 -11.65 -12.02
CA GLY A 76 8.86 -10.50 -11.99
C GLY A 76 8.58 -9.93 -10.58
N GLY A 77 8.44 -10.79 -9.57
CA GLY A 77 8.26 -10.36 -8.19
C GLY A 77 9.48 -9.63 -7.61
N ARG A 78 10.69 -10.04 -8.02
CA ARG A 78 11.93 -9.34 -7.65
C ARG A 78 11.97 -7.96 -8.30
N SER A 79 11.64 -7.86 -9.58
CA SER A 79 11.62 -6.58 -10.30
C SER A 79 10.61 -5.58 -9.72
N LEU A 80 9.53 -6.05 -9.11
CA LEU A 80 8.56 -5.17 -8.43
C LEU A 80 9.08 -4.59 -7.10
N MET A 81 10.13 -5.19 -6.52
CA MET A 81 10.65 -4.86 -5.20
C MET A 81 12.03 -4.18 -5.23
N HIS A 82 12.63 -4.04 -6.42
CA HIS A 82 13.96 -3.46 -6.64
C HIS A 82 13.86 -2.04 -7.18
#